data_AF-A0A1D2SBG7-F1
#
_entry.id   AF-A0A1D2SBG7-F1
#
_cell.length_a   1.000
_cell.length_b   1.000
_cell.length_c   1.000
_cell.angle_alpha   90.00
_cell.angle_beta   90.00
_cell.angle_gamma   90.00
#
_symmetry.space_group_name_H-M   'P 1'
#
loop_
_entity.id
_entity.type
_entity.pdbx_description
1 polymer ?
#
loop_
_entity_poly.entity_id
_entity_poly.type
_entity_poly.pdbx_seq_one_letter_code
_entity_poly.pdbx_strand_id
1 'polypeptide(L)'
;MTINALPPPIPRGSTGPSLESFRAAAQGGDWLHLAQDGSSWQVKASGATPSGRQVAWVEPQGDTTSAFVDALGQSFSRGIQAAVARELGLQPAPGRPLASRMVEQALEMAQTGQTALEGVDFFTRLNVSAKQDSTEFLRACKQLGLDPAGVAPAQRTQVDALMQQRFDAAAAGLQGPVSPGVARDWLVQTLREVCG
;
A
#
# COMPACT_ATOMS: atom_id res chain seq x y z
N MET A 1 -17.46 33.47 25.61
CA MET A 1 -17.49 32.01 25.44
C MET A 1 -17.47 31.74 23.94
N THR A 2 -16.29 31.52 23.38
CA THR A 2 -16.13 31.25 21.94
C THR A 2 -16.19 29.73 21.76
N ILE A 3 -17.16 29.26 20.99
CA ILE A 3 -17.31 27.84 20.64
C ILE A 3 -16.10 27.47 19.79
N ASN A 4 -15.19 26.64 20.33
CA ASN A 4 -14.11 26.03 19.56
C ASN A 4 -14.75 25.10 18.53
N ALA A 5 -14.91 25.60 17.31
CA ALA A 5 -15.31 24.79 16.17
C ALA A 5 -14.20 23.78 15.90
N LEU A 6 -14.54 22.50 15.85
CA LEU A 6 -13.64 21.45 15.40
C LEU A 6 -13.10 21.81 14.01
N PRO A 7 -11.78 21.66 13.74
CA PRO A 7 -11.28 21.85 12.38
C PRO A 7 -11.96 20.85 11.44
N PRO A 8 -12.41 21.29 10.26
CA PRO A 8 -13.16 20.43 9.35
C PRO A 8 -12.29 19.25 8.88
N PRO A 9 -12.90 18.06 8.67
CA PRO A 9 -12.20 16.97 7.99
C PRO A 9 -11.80 17.43 6.58
N ILE A 10 -10.67 16.91 6.08
CA ILE A 10 -10.22 17.17 4.71
C ILE A 10 -11.38 16.82 3.75
N PRO A 11 -11.84 17.76 2.91
CA PRO A 11 -12.93 17.49 1.97
C PRO A 11 -12.55 16.35 1.03
N ARG A 12 -13.45 15.36 0.88
CA ARG A 12 -13.29 14.29 -0.11
C ARG A 12 -13.27 14.92 -1.51
N GLY A 13 -12.08 15.06 -2.10
CA GLY A 13 -11.89 15.69 -3.42
C GLY A 13 -10.70 16.65 -3.51
N SER A 14 -10.15 17.13 -2.39
CA SER A 14 -8.83 17.78 -2.39
C SER A 14 -7.74 16.73 -2.41
N THR A 15 -6.72 16.87 -3.26
CA THR A 15 -5.53 16.01 -3.23
C THR A 15 -4.88 16.16 -1.86
N GLY A 16 -5.12 15.17 -0.98
CA GLY A 16 -4.46 15.09 0.31
C GLY A 16 -2.94 15.02 0.12
N PRO A 17 -2.16 15.39 1.13
CA PRO A 17 -0.71 15.31 1.03
C PRO A 17 -0.26 13.88 0.76
N SER A 18 0.78 13.74 -0.07
CA SER A 18 1.33 12.43 -0.40
C SER A 18 2.15 11.87 0.75
N LEU A 19 2.37 10.55 0.73
CA LEU A 19 3.23 9.90 1.72
C LEU A 19 4.67 10.45 1.71
N GLU A 20 5.16 10.85 0.53
CA GLU A 20 6.48 11.47 0.38
C GLU A 20 6.54 12.84 1.07
N SER A 21 5.45 13.62 1.07
CA SER A 21 5.38 14.87 1.83
C SER A 21 5.51 14.64 3.34
N PHE A 22 4.89 13.57 3.87
CA PHE A 22 5.06 13.20 5.27
C PHE A 22 6.50 12.75 5.57
N ARG A 23 7.09 11.95 4.69
CA ARG A 23 8.50 11.52 4.83
C ARG A 23 9.45 12.72 4.84
N ALA A 24 9.32 13.63 3.90
CA ALA A 24 10.17 14.82 3.80
C ALA A 24 10.01 15.73 5.03
N ALA A 25 8.77 15.93 5.51
CA ALA A 25 8.51 16.72 6.71
C ALA A 25 9.05 16.05 7.98
N ALA A 26 9.00 14.72 8.10
CA ALA A 26 9.53 14.02 9.26
C ALA A 26 11.05 14.22 9.45
N GLN A 27 11.79 14.41 8.37
CA GLN A 27 13.24 14.71 8.41
C GLN A 27 13.57 16.12 8.94
N GLY A 28 12.59 17.04 8.94
CA GLY A 28 12.81 18.46 9.21
C GLY A 28 12.48 18.94 10.63
N GLY A 29 11.90 18.10 11.49
CA GLY A 29 11.49 18.48 12.84
C GLY A 29 10.95 17.30 13.65
N ASP A 30 10.55 17.53 14.90
CA ASP A 30 10.07 16.48 15.82
C ASP A 30 8.57 16.16 15.63
N TRP A 31 7.81 17.11 15.10
CA TRP A 31 6.35 17.09 15.03
C TRP A 31 5.86 17.59 13.68
N LEU A 32 4.85 16.94 13.13
CA LEU A 32 4.22 17.28 11.87
C LEU A 32 2.80 17.78 12.13
N HIS A 33 2.39 18.78 11.37
CA HIS A 33 1.00 19.22 11.32
C HIS A 33 0.56 19.47 9.89
N LEU A 34 -0.75 19.42 9.67
CA LEU A 34 -1.35 19.84 8.42
C LEU A 34 -1.59 21.34 8.44
N ALA A 35 -1.21 21.99 7.36
CA ALA A 35 -1.55 23.37 7.08
C ALA A 35 -2.21 23.45 5.70
N GLN A 36 -3.23 24.29 5.59
CA GLN A 36 -3.79 24.64 4.29
C GLN A 36 -3.03 25.84 3.73
N ASP A 37 -2.52 25.70 2.51
CA ASP A 37 -1.90 26.77 1.73
C ASP A 37 -2.73 27.00 0.45
N GLY A 38 -3.54 28.05 0.49
CA GLY A 38 -4.58 28.31 -0.53
C GLY A 38 -5.58 27.15 -0.62
N SER A 39 -5.61 26.47 -1.76
CA SER A 39 -6.47 25.30 -2.02
C SER A 39 -5.76 23.96 -1.80
N SER A 40 -4.50 23.96 -1.36
CA SER A 40 -3.68 22.76 -1.20
C SER A 40 -3.40 22.43 0.26
N TRP A 41 -3.40 21.15 0.61
CA TRP A 41 -2.99 20.69 1.93
C TRP A 41 -1.51 20.34 1.90
N GLN A 42 -0.74 20.87 2.85
CA GLN A 42 0.69 20.61 2.99
C GLN A 42 1.01 20.09 4.39
N VAL A 43 2.01 19.22 4.45
CA VAL A 43 2.56 18.72 5.72
C VAL A 43 3.74 19.60 6.09
N LYS A 44 3.71 20.18 7.30
CA LYS A 44 4.77 21.05 7.79
C LYS A 44 5.42 20.42 9.02
N ALA A 45 6.75 20.40 8.99
CA ALA A 45 7.56 20.03 10.14
C ALA A 45 7.59 21.18 11.16
N SER A 46 7.70 20.83 12.42
CA SER A 46 7.85 21.74 13.54
C SER A 46 8.78 21.11 14.57
N GLY A 47 9.66 21.93 15.15
CA GLY A 47 10.61 21.52 16.17
C GLY A 47 10.71 22.58 17.26
N ALA A 48 11.41 22.26 18.36
CA ALA A 48 11.74 23.25 19.36
C ALA A 48 12.81 24.22 18.84
N THR A 49 12.63 25.52 19.06
CA THR A 49 13.74 26.47 18.85
C THR A 49 14.83 26.22 19.89
N PRO A 50 16.13 26.43 19.58
CA PRO A 50 17.24 26.24 20.52
C PRO A 50 17.12 27.04 21.83
N SER A 51 16.24 28.05 21.87
CA SER A 51 16.00 28.94 23.00
C SER A 51 14.87 28.49 23.94
N GLY A 52 14.24 27.34 23.71
CA GLY A 52 13.16 26.81 24.57
C GLY A 52 11.86 27.64 24.59
N ARG A 53 11.73 28.66 23.72
CA ARG A 53 10.49 29.45 23.62
C ARG A 53 9.48 28.69 22.77
N GLN A 54 8.34 28.34 23.38
CA GLN A 54 7.15 27.90 22.67
C GLN A 54 6.70 29.02 21.73
N VAL A 55 6.85 28.80 20.42
CA VAL A 55 6.29 29.69 19.40
C VAL A 55 4.80 29.35 19.32
N ALA A 56 3.94 30.38 19.36
CA ALA A 56 2.50 30.22 19.24
C ALA A 56 2.18 29.43 17.97
N TRP A 57 1.77 28.18 18.18
CA TRP A 57 1.52 27.19 17.16
C TRP A 57 0.45 27.72 16.21
N VAL A 58 0.73 27.73 14.90
CA VAL A 58 -0.34 27.84 13.91
C VAL A 58 -1.33 26.74 14.27
N GLU A 59 -2.59 27.11 14.54
CA GLU A 59 -3.62 26.15 14.92
C GLU A 59 -3.66 25.06 13.85
N PRO A 60 -3.37 23.79 14.20
CA PRO A 60 -3.41 22.70 13.24
C PRO A 60 -4.80 22.63 12.61
N GLN A 61 -4.85 22.85 11.30
CA GLN A 61 -6.10 23.09 10.57
C GLN A 61 -6.82 21.79 10.16
N GLY A 62 -6.31 20.64 10.60
CA GLY A 62 -6.86 19.34 10.25
C GLY A 62 -6.33 18.21 11.12
N ASP A 63 -6.70 16.98 10.75
CA ASP A 63 -6.24 15.76 11.39
C ASP A 63 -5.04 15.18 10.64
N THR A 64 -3.85 15.50 11.13
CA THR A 64 -2.58 15.04 10.54
C THR A 64 -2.43 13.53 10.59
N THR A 65 -2.97 12.87 11.62
CA THR A 65 -2.90 11.42 11.76
C THR A 65 -3.79 10.75 10.71
N SER A 66 -5.03 11.21 10.55
CA SER A 66 -5.94 10.66 9.53
C SER A 66 -5.39 10.86 8.11
N ALA A 67 -4.85 12.03 7.80
CA ALA A 67 -4.26 12.28 6.47
C ALA A 67 -3.02 11.41 6.21
N PHE A 68 -2.20 11.17 7.23
CA PHE A 68 -1.06 10.26 7.11
C PHE A 68 -1.52 8.82 6.87
N VAL A 69 -2.52 8.34 7.61
CA VAL A 69 -3.10 7.00 7.42
C VAL A 69 -3.71 6.86 6.03
N ASP A 70 -4.38 7.89 5.50
CA ASP A 70 -4.89 7.89 4.13
C ASP A 70 -3.76 7.84 3.10
N ALA A 71 -2.69 8.61 3.27
CA ALA A 71 -1.52 8.59 2.41
C ALA A 71 -0.80 7.22 2.41
N LEU A 72 -0.75 6.54 3.56
CA LEU A 72 -0.28 5.16 3.66
C LEU A 72 -1.15 4.22 2.82
N GLY A 73 -2.48 4.35 2.87
CA GLY A 73 -3.41 3.52 2.09
C GLY A 73 -3.38 3.76 0.58
N GLN A 74 -2.86 4.90 0.15
CA GLN A 74 -2.59 5.19 -1.27
C GLN A 74 -1.29 4.58 -1.78
N SER A 75 -0.35 4.27 -0.87
CA SER A 75 0.99 3.78 -1.23
C SER A 75 1.18 2.29 -0.95
N PHE A 76 0.43 1.74 0.01
CA PHE A 76 0.51 0.35 0.44
C PHE A 76 -0.86 -0.31 0.45
N SER A 77 -0.87 -1.65 0.44
CA SER A 77 -2.12 -2.41 0.54
C SER A 77 -2.91 -2.07 1.80
N ARG A 78 -4.23 -2.18 1.74
CA ARG A 78 -5.13 -1.94 2.89
C ARG A 78 -4.77 -2.76 4.12
N GLY A 79 -4.26 -3.99 3.91
CA GLY A 79 -3.80 -4.86 5.00
C GLY A 79 -2.59 -4.28 5.74
N ILE A 80 -1.60 -3.76 4.99
CA ILE A 80 -0.43 -3.08 5.56
C ILE A 80 -0.87 -1.82 6.31
N GLN A 81 -1.67 -0.96 5.65
CA GLN A 81 -2.19 0.27 6.25
C GLN A 81 -2.89 0.00 7.58
N ALA A 82 -3.82 -0.98 7.62
CA ALA A 82 -4.57 -1.32 8.81
C ALA A 82 -3.68 -1.92 9.93
N ALA A 83 -2.69 -2.73 9.57
CA ALA A 83 -1.75 -3.29 10.54
C ALA A 83 -0.87 -2.20 11.17
N VAL A 84 -0.30 -1.31 10.36
CA VAL A 84 0.53 -0.19 10.83
C VAL A 84 -0.28 0.76 11.71
N ALA A 85 -1.49 1.15 11.27
CA ALA A 85 -2.35 2.04 12.04
C ALA A 85 -2.76 1.45 13.39
N ARG A 86 -3.06 0.15 13.44
CA ARG A 86 -3.39 -0.55 14.68
C ARG A 86 -2.19 -0.64 15.63
N GLU A 87 -1.04 -1.05 15.12
CA GLU A 87 0.17 -1.29 15.93
C GLU A 87 0.70 0.00 16.56
N LEU A 88 0.72 1.09 15.81
CA LEU A 88 1.20 2.38 16.29
C LEU A 88 0.12 3.24 16.95
N GLY A 89 -1.11 2.73 17.05
CA GLY A 89 -2.24 3.47 17.61
C GLY A 89 -2.58 4.75 16.84
N LEU A 90 -2.43 4.74 15.51
CA LEU A 90 -2.75 5.88 14.64
C LEU A 90 -4.27 6.04 14.55
N GLN A 91 -4.84 6.70 15.54
CA GLN A 91 -6.25 7.05 15.58
C GLN A 91 -6.46 8.51 15.17
N PRO A 92 -7.64 8.86 14.62
CA PRO A 92 -7.99 10.23 14.33
C PRO A 92 -7.75 11.14 15.53
N ALA A 93 -6.94 12.17 15.34
CA ALA A 93 -6.56 13.10 16.38
C ALA A 93 -6.58 14.54 15.83
N PRO A 94 -7.78 15.10 15.55
CA PRO A 94 -7.91 16.43 14.97
C PRO A 94 -7.20 17.49 15.81
N GLY A 95 -6.43 18.35 15.15
CA GLY A 95 -5.71 19.42 15.82
C GLY A 95 -4.52 18.95 16.68
N ARG A 96 -4.13 17.67 16.62
CA ARG A 96 -2.91 17.19 17.28
C ARG A 96 -1.80 16.97 16.26
N PRO A 97 -0.56 17.40 16.57
CA PRO A 97 0.56 17.08 15.71
C PRO A 97 0.88 15.58 15.76
N LEU A 98 1.37 15.05 14.65
CA LEU A 98 1.88 13.69 14.53
C LEU A 98 3.39 13.70 14.78
N ALA A 99 3.92 12.78 15.60
CA ALA A 99 5.35 12.74 15.86
C ALA A 99 6.13 12.21 14.65
N SER A 100 7.27 12.82 14.30
CA SER A 100 8.11 12.38 13.17
C SER A 100 8.57 10.94 13.31
N ARG A 101 8.99 10.55 14.51
CA ARG A 101 9.35 9.15 14.82
C ARG A 101 8.24 8.14 14.51
N MET A 102 6.97 8.53 14.68
CA MET A 102 5.84 7.64 14.36
C MET A 102 5.66 7.51 12.84
N VAL A 103 5.90 8.59 12.09
CA VAL A 103 5.93 8.55 10.61
C VAL A 103 7.04 7.64 10.13
N GLU A 104 8.25 7.80 10.64
CA GLU A 104 9.41 6.97 10.28
C GLU A 104 9.17 5.48 10.58
N GLN A 105 8.70 5.18 11.80
CA GLN A 105 8.40 3.81 12.21
C GLN A 105 7.28 3.20 11.35
N ALA A 106 6.22 3.96 11.06
CA ALA A 106 5.14 3.51 10.19
C ALA A 106 5.64 3.18 8.77
N LEU A 107 6.54 4.00 8.22
CA LEU A 107 7.12 3.80 6.91
C LEU A 107 8.00 2.55 6.85
N GLU A 108 8.81 2.31 7.89
CA GLU A 108 9.67 1.12 7.98
C GLU A 108 8.84 -0.17 8.10
N MET A 109 7.81 -0.15 8.96
CA MET A 109 6.89 -1.27 9.11
C MET A 109 6.12 -1.56 7.82
N ALA A 110 5.66 -0.51 7.12
CA ALA A 110 4.94 -0.67 5.87
C ALA A 110 5.82 -1.28 4.77
N GLN A 111 7.06 -0.83 4.66
CA GLN A 111 8.05 -1.39 3.71
C GLN A 111 8.36 -2.86 4.03
N THR A 112 8.61 -3.18 5.30
CA THR A 112 8.85 -4.56 5.74
C THR A 112 7.66 -5.46 5.43
N GLY A 113 6.44 -4.98 5.72
CA GLY A 113 5.21 -5.68 5.38
C GLY A 113 5.08 -5.92 3.87
N GLN A 114 5.38 -4.92 3.04
CA GLN A 114 5.35 -5.05 1.59
C GLN A 114 6.32 -6.13 1.09
N THR A 115 7.58 -6.09 1.50
CA THR A 115 8.58 -7.10 1.10
C THR A 115 8.17 -8.51 1.52
N ALA A 116 7.55 -8.67 2.70
CA ALA A 116 7.04 -9.97 3.14
C ALA A 116 5.92 -10.48 2.23
N LEU A 117 4.96 -9.62 1.86
CA LEU A 117 3.85 -9.99 0.95
C LEU A 117 4.35 -10.28 -0.48
N GLU A 118 5.34 -9.55 -0.97
CA GLU A 118 5.99 -9.83 -2.26
C GLU A 118 6.62 -11.23 -2.30
N GLY A 119 7.21 -11.66 -1.17
CA GLY A 119 7.70 -13.03 -1.01
C GLY A 119 6.60 -14.08 -1.13
N VAL A 120 5.43 -13.83 -0.53
CA VAL A 120 4.26 -14.72 -0.65
C VAL A 120 3.75 -14.81 -2.08
N ASP A 121 3.67 -13.68 -2.79
CA ASP A 121 3.30 -13.64 -4.20
C ASP A 121 4.31 -14.36 -5.09
N PHE A 122 5.60 -14.24 -4.79
CA PHE A 122 6.64 -14.99 -5.48
C PHE A 122 6.43 -16.51 -5.33
N PHE A 123 6.22 -17.01 -4.10
CA PHE A 123 5.93 -18.44 -3.90
C PHE A 123 4.63 -18.89 -4.59
N THR A 124 3.62 -18.04 -4.61
CA THR A 124 2.36 -18.33 -5.32
C THR A 124 2.60 -18.44 -6.82
N ARG A 125 3.38 -17.53 -7.41
CA ARG A 125 3.79 -17.57 -8.82
C ARG A 125 4.57 -18.83 -9.17
N LEU A 126 5.51 -19.25 -8.32
CA LEU A 126 6.25 -20.50 -8.52
C LEU A 126 5.31 -21.72 -8.57
N ASN A 127 4.31 -21.75 -7.68
CA ASN A 127 3.37 -22.86 -7.59
C ASN A 127 2.41 -22.97 -8.78
N VAL A 128 2.28 -21.92 -9.60
CA VAL A 128 1.39 -21.88 -10.78
C VAL A 128 2.16 -21.75 -12.10
N SER A 129 3.49 -21.82 -12.10
CA SER A 129 4.29 -21.69 -13.33
C SER A 129 4.17 -22.92 -14.22
N ALA A 130 3.89 -22.68 -15.50
CA ALA A 130 3.88 -23.69 -16.56
C ALA A 130 5.31 -24.05 -17.01
N LYS A 131 6.27 -23.11 -16.94
CA LYS A 131 7.69 -23.38 -17.26
C LYS A 131 8.36 -24.30 -16.24
N GLN A 132 7.93 -24.29 -14.99
CA GLN A 132 8.53 -25.10 -13.92
C GLN A 132 7.84 -26.45 -13.71
N ASP A 133 6.92 -26.85 -14.59
CA ASP A 133 6.11 -28.07 -14.41
C ASP A 133 5.44 -28.12 -13.02
N SER A 134 4.95 -26.97 -12.56
CA SER A 134 4.37 -26.85 -11.22
C SER A 134 3.19 -27.81 -11.03
N THR A 135 2.97 -28.23 -9.78
CA THR A 135 1.85 -29.14 -9.46
C THR A 135 0.50 -28.55 -9.88
N GLU A 136 0.32 -27.23 -9.78
CA GLU A 136 -0.93 -26.58 -10.20
C GLU A 136 -1.07 -26.53 -11.72
N PHE A 137 0.01 -26.35 -12.47
CA PHE A 137 -0.02 -26.47 -13.93
C PHE A 137 -0.43 -27.87 -14.37
N LEU A 138 0.19 -28.91 -13.80
CA LEU A 138 -0.18 -30.31 -14.10
C LEU A 138 -1.64 -30.59 -13.78
N ARG A 139 -2.13 -30.08 -12.65
CA ARG A 139 -3.54 -30.19 -12.25
C ARG A 139 -4.47 -29.46 -13.21
N ALA A 140 -4.13 -28.23 -13.61
CA ALA A 140 -4.91 -27.43 -14.53
C ALA A 140 -4.99 -28.08 -15.92
N CYS A 141 -3.88 -28.63 -16.44
CA CYS A 141 -3.88 -29.42 -17.68
C CYS A 141 -4.82 -30.61 -17.59
N LYS A 142 -4.75 -31.39 -16.50
CA LYS A 142 -5.65 -32.52 -16.25
C LYS A 142 -7.12 -32.10 -16.21
N GLN A 143 -7.43 -30.98 -15.56
CA GLN A 143 -8.79 -30.42 -15.49
C GLN A 143 -9.32 -30.02 -16.88
N LEU A 144 -8.44 -29.58 -17.77
CA LEU A 144 -8.78 -29.16 -19.13
C LEU A 144 -8.72 -30.30 -20.16
N GLY A 145 -8.33 -31.52 -19.76
CA GLY A 145 -8.11 -32.62 -20.69
C GLY A 145 -6.89 -32.44 -21.61
N LEU A 146 -5.96 -31.56 -21.23
CA LEU A 146 -4.72 -31.31 -21.96
C LEU A 146 -3.63 -32.28 -21.49
N ASP A 147 -2.84 -32.82 -22.43
CA ASP A 147 -1.59 -33.50 -22.10
C ASP A 147 -0.53 -32.44 -21.75
N PRO A 148 0.01 -32.42 -20.51
CA PRO A 148 1.06 -31.47 -20.13
C PRO A 148 2.29 -31.55 -21.04
N ALA A 149 2.65 -32.74 -21.54
CA ALA A 149 3.78 -32.92 -22.45
C ALA A 149 3.51 -32.35 -23.85
N GLY A 150 2.24 -32.25 -24.24
CA GLY A 150 1.79 -31.65 -25.49
C GLY A 150 1.77 -30.12 -25.47
N VAL A 151 1.86 -29.48 -24.30
CA VAL A 151 1.93 -28.02 -24.19
C VAL A 151 3.34 -27.55 -24.54
N ALA A 152 3.48 -26.92 -25.70
CA ALA A 152 4.78 -26.52 -26.24
C ALA A 152 5.50 -25.51 -25.33
N PRO A 153 6.85 -25.48 -25.33
CA PRO A 153 7.62 -24.51 -24.52
C PRO A 153 7.25 -23.04 -24.77
N ALA A 154 6.87 -22.70 -26.01
CA ALA A 154 6.39 -21.36 -26.36
C ALA A 154 5.05 -21.02 -25.68
N GLN A 155 4.10 -21.97 -25.65
CA GLN A 155 2.81 -21.80 -24.98
C GLN A 155 2.99 -21.67 -23.47
N ARG A 156 3.84 -22.49 -22.86
CA ARG A 156 4.18 -22.37 -21.42
C ARG A 156 4.78 -21.00 -21.09
N THR A 157 5.63 -20.48 -21.97
CA THR A 157 6.19 -19.13 -21.84
C THR A 157 5.13 -18.06 -21.93
N GLN A 158 4.18 -18.20 -22.84
CA GLN A 158 3.08 -17.27 -23.00
C GLN A 158 2.12 -17.31 -21.80
N VAL A 159 1.81 -18.51 -21.26
CA VAL A 159 1.00 -18.68 -20.05
C VAL A 159 1.65 -17.95 -18.87
N ASP A 160 2.95 -18.17 -18.63
CA ASP A 160 3.65 -17.51 -17.53
C ASP A 160 3.72 -15.99 -17.72
N ALA A 161 3.85 -15.49 -18.95
CA ALA A 161 3.84 -14.05 -19.23
C ALA A 161 2.46 -13.41 -18.95
N LEU A 162 1.36 -14.07 -19.35
CA LEU A 162 0.01 -13.61 -19.07
C LEU A 162 -0.32 -13.68 -17.57
N MET A 163 0.13 -14.73 -16.89
CA MET A 163 0.02 -14.83 -15.44
C MET A 163 0.77 -13.68 -14.77
N GLN A 164 2.01 -13.40 -15.17
CA GLN A 164 2.80 -12.29 -14.62
C GLN A 164 2.08 -10.94 -14.78
N GLN A 165 1.49 -10.66 -15.95
CA GLN A 165 0.69 -9.46 -16.17
C GLN A 165 -0.50 -9.34 -15.20
N ARG A 166 -1.17 -10.45 -14.87
CA ARG A 166 -2.28 -10.47 -13.91
C ARG A 166 -1.81 -10.20 -12.48
N PHE A 167 -0.67 -10.77 -12.06
CA PHE A 167 -0.06 -10.46 -10.77
C PHE A 167 0.34 -8.98 -10.67
N ASP A 168 0.96 -8.42 -11.72
CA ASP A 168 1.36 -7.02 -11.75
C ASP A 168 0.15 -6.08 -11.68
N ALA A 169 -0.96 -6.42 -12.36
CA ALA A 169 -2.21 -5.67 -12.27
C ALA A 169 -2.82 -5.70 -10.86
N ALA A 170 -2.78 -6.85 -10.17
CA ALA A 170 -3.26 -6.96 -8.79
C ALA A 170 -2.40 -6.15 -7.82
N ALA A 171 -1.07 -6.22 -7.97
CA ALA A 171 -0.12 -5.44 -7.20
C ALA A 171 -0.33 -3.93 -7.40
N ALA A 172 -0.50 -3.47 -8.65
CA ALA A 172 -0.79 -2.07 -8.97
C ALA A 172 -2.13 -1.59 -8.38
N GLY A 173 -3.11 -2.49 -8.27
CA GLY A 173 -4.39 -2.21 -7.61
C GLY A 173 -4.35 -2.21 -6.08
N LEU A 174 -3.16 -2.39 -5.47
CA LEU A 174 -2.98 -2.55 -4.02
C LEU A 174 -3.86 -3.65 -3.41
N GLN A 175 -4.24 -4.62 -4.25
CA GLN A 175 -4.87 -5.84 -3.79
C GLN A 175 -3.73 -6.66 -3.19
N GLY A 176 -3.84 -6.99 -1.91
CA GLY A 176 -2.81 -7.75 -1.18
C GLY A 176 -2.48 -9.07 -1.89
N PRO A 177 -1.58 -9.89 -1.32
CA PRO A 177 -1.01 -11.01 -2.06
C PRO A 177 -2.10 -11.90 -2.64
N VAL A 178 -1.91 -12.27 -3.90
CA VAL A 178 -2.88 -13.05 -4.66
C VAL A 178 -3.00 -14.41 -4.00
N SER A 179 -4.21 -14.74 -3.55
CA SER A 179 -4.43 -16.04 -2.91
C SER A 179 -4.15 -17.20 -3.87
N PRO A 180 -3.68 -18.36 -3.36
CA PRO A 180 -3.47 -19.54 -4.21
C PRO A 180 -4.71 -19.97 -4.99
N GLY A 181 -5.92 -19.76 -4.46
CA GLY A 181 -7.18 -20.05 -5.16
C GLY A 181 -7.36 -19.21 -6.41
N VAL A 182 -7.22 -17.89 -6.27
CA VAL A 182 -7.32 -16.95 -7.39
C VAL A 182 -6.25 -17.23 -8.45
N ALA A 183 -5.00 -17.48 -8.02
CA ALA A 183 -3.91 -17.80 -8.94
C ALA A 183 -4.17 -19.10 -9.74
N ARG A 184 -4.77 -20.13 -9.11
CA ARG A 184 -5.19 -21.36 -9.80
C ARG A 184 -6.28 -21.09 -10.83
N ASP A 185 -7.29 -20.29 -10.48
CA ASP A 185 -8.37 -19.96 -11.40
C ASP A 185 -7.84 -19.18 -12.62
N TRP A 186 -6.91 -18.24 -12.40
CA TRP A 186 -6.23 -17.55 -13.48
C TRP A 186 -5.40 -18.48 -14.36
N LEU A 187 -4.69 -19.45 -13.77
CA LEU A 187 -3.91 -20.42 -14.53
C LEU A 187 -4.81 -21.23 -15.48
N VAL A 188 -5.94 -21.74 -14.97
CA VAL A 188 -6.91 -22.49 -15.78
C VAL A 188 -7.47 -21.64 -16.92
N GLN A 189 -7.81 -20.37 -16.65
CA GLN A 189 -8.27 -19.44 -17.68
C GLN A 189 -7.21 -19.20 -18.75
N THR A 190 -5.99 -18.91 -18.32
CA THR A 190 -4.85 -18.60 -19.22
C THR A 190 -4.49 -19.81 -20.09
N LEU A 191 -4.54 -21.02 -19.54
CA LEU A 191 -4.34 -22.24 -20.31
C LEU A 191 -5.41 -22.45 -21.38
N ARG A 192 -6.68 -22.11 -21.10
CA ARG A 192 -7.73 -22.13 -22.13
C ARG A 192 -7.49 -21.09 -23.21
N GLU A 193 -7.01 -19.90 -22.85
CA GLU A 193 -6.73 -18.81 -23.79
C GLU A 193 -5.56 -19.13 -24.73
N VAL A 194 -4.56 -19.88 -24.26
CA VAL A 194 -3.33 -20.18 -25.01
C VAL A 194 -3.37 -21.54 -25.73
N CYS A 195 -4.09 -22.52 -25.19
CA CYS A 195 -4.10 -23.90 -25.67
C CYS A 195 -5.47 -24.39 -26.18
N GLY A 196 -6.54 -23.62 -25.98
CA GLY A 196 -7.86 -23.87 -26.57
C GLY A 196 -7.95 -23.31 -27.98
#